data_AF-A0A3C2E2R0-F1
#
_entry.id   AF-A0A3C2E2R0-F1
#
_cell.length_a   1.000
_cell.length_b   1.000
_cell.length_c   1.000
_cell.angle_alpha   90.00
_cell.angle_beta   90.00
_cell.angle_gamma   90.00
#
_symmetry.space_group_name_H-M   'P 1'
#
loop_
_entity.id
_entity.type
_entity.pdbx_description
1 polymer ?
#
loop_
_entity_poly.entity_id
_entity_poly.type
_entity_poly.pdbx_seq_one_letter_code
_entity_poly.pdbx_strand_id
1 'polypeptide(L)' 'YLSAKPGRIVVGATSTANRSDDRADDAATRTLCRHAGALVPALAGAAVTDVWTGVRPGTFDGLPLIGPSA' A
#
# COMPACT_ATOMS: atom_id res chain seq x y z
N TYR A 1 -4.52 5.06 3.64
CA TYR A 1 -5.42 5.71 2.70
C TYR A 1 -6.47 4.72 2.18
N LEU A 2 -7.65 5.25 1.91
CA LEU A 2 -8.74 4.60 1.18
C LEU A 2 -8.98 5.43 -0.08
N SER A 3 -8.98 4.81 -1.25
CA SER A 3 -9.18 5.52 -2.52
C SER A 3 -10.25 4.82 -3.34
N ALA A 4 -11.37 5.50 -3.57
CA ALA A 4 -12.40 5.01 -4.46
C ALA A 4 -11.92 5.04 -5.91
N LYS A 5 -12.13 3.94 -6.62
CA LYS A 5 -11.91 3.78 -8.06
C LYS A 5 -13.18 3.21 -8.68
N PRO A 6 -13.40 3.35 -10.00
CA PRO A 6 -14.52 2.69 -10.66
C PRO A 6 -14.52 1.18 -10.33
N GLY A 7 -15.59 0.70 -9.69
CA GLY A 7 -15.77 -0.71 -9.34
C GLY A 7 -14.95 -1.27 -8.18
N ARG A 8 -14.07 -0.50 -7.51
CA ARG A 8 -13.28 -0.99 -6.37
C ARG A 8 -12.82 0.11 -5.41
N ILE A 9 -12.47 -0.29 -4.19
CA ILE A 9 -11.76 0.57 -3.24
C ILE A 9 -10.32 0.07 -3.11
N VAL A 10 -9.35 0.96 -3.27
CA VAL A 10 -7.94 0.67 -2.96
C VAL A 10 -7.69 1.00 -1.50
N VAL A 11 -7.19 0.01 -0.76
CA VAL A 11 -6.78 0.14 0.65
C VAL A 11 -5.26 0.04 0.71
N GLY A 12 -4.61 1.03 1.30
CA GLY A 12 -3.16 0.97 1.44
C GLY A 12 -2.60 2.11 2.28
N ALA A 13 -1.30 2.27 2.37
CA ALA A 13 -0.30 1.24 2.08
C ALA A 13 0.47 0.95 3.36
N THR A 14 1.11 -0.20 3.45
CA THR A 14 2.20 -0.38 4.40
C THR A 14 3.44 0.40 3.95
N SER A 15 4.35 0.65 4.88
CA SER A 15 5.68 1.19 4.60
C SER A 15 6.68 0.41 5.46
N THR A 16 7.66 -0.21 4.81
CA THR A 16 8.68 -1.03 5.47
C THR A 16 10.04 -0.62 4.94
N ALA A 17 10.89 -0.04 5.79
CA ALA A 17 12.24 0.36 5.41
C ALA A 17 13.10 -0.87 5.10
N ASN A 18 14.11 -0.70 4.25
CA ASN A 18 15.11 -1.71 3.90
C ASN A 18 14.54 -3.01 3.33
N ARG A 19 13.36 -2.95 2.70
CA ARG A 19 12.74 -4.08 2.01
C ARG A 19 12.82 -3.90 0.50
N SER A 20 13.45 -4.85 -0.18
CA SER A 20 13.65 -4.84 -1.63
C SER A 20 12.86 -5.91 -2.38
N ASP A 21 12.16 -6.80 -1.67
CA ASP A 21 11.29 -7.81 -2.26
C ASP A 21 9.83 -7.33 -2.36
N ASP A 22 9.11 -7.89 -3.31
CA ASP A 22 7.71 -7.59 -3.62
C ASP A 22 6.74 -8.67 -3.11
N ARG A 23 7.13 -9.48 -2.12
CA ARG A 23 6.24 -10.53 -1.61
C ARG A 23 5.08 -9.92 -0.84
N ALA A 24 3.85 -10.32 -1.20
CA ALA A 24 2.68 -10.00 -0.38
C ALA A 24 2.81 -10.63 1.01
N ASP A 25 2.31 -9.91 2.01
CA ASP A 25 2.25 -10.37 3.40
C ASP A 25 0.77 -10.43 3.84
N ASP A 26 0.30 -11.63 4.17
CA ASP A 26 -1.09 -11.87 4.59
C ASP A 26 -1.43 -11.16 5.90
N ALA A 27 -0.47 -11.03 6.82
CA ALA A 27 -0.68 -10.31 8.09
C ALA A 27 -0.82 -8.81 7.85
N ALA A 28 -0.02 -8.25 6.94
CA ALA A 28 -0.15 -6.86 6.49
C ALA A 28 -1.50 -6.61 5.81
N THR A 29 -1.91 -7.50 4.90
CA THR A 29 -3.20 -7.43 4.20
C THR A 29 -4.36 -7.45 5.19
N ARG A 30 -4.41 -8.42 6.11
CA ARG A 30 -5.45 -8.49 7.17
C ARG A 30 -5.50 -7.24 8.03
N THR A 31 -4.33 -6.66 8.36
CA THR A 31 -4.25 -5.42 9.14
C THR A 31 -4.84 -4.23 8.38
N LEU A 32 -4.52 -4.09 7.10
CA LEU A 32 -5.10 -3.04 6.25
C LEU A 32 -6.63 -3.20 6.13
N CYS A 33 -7.13 -4.41 5.91
CA CYS A 33 -8.57 -4.68 5.86
C CYS A 33 -9.28 -4.34 7.17
N ARG A 34 -8.70 -4.74 8.31
CA ARG A 34 -9.24 -4.41 9.65
C ARG A 34 -9.31 -2.89 9.86
N HIS A 35 -8.25 -2.16 9.50
CA HIS A 35 -8.24 -0.70 9.63
C HIS A 35 -9.25 -0.03 8.69
N ALA A 36 -9.41 -0.55 7.47
CA ALA A 36 -10.42 -0.09 6.54
C ALA A 36 -11.84 -0.29 7.10
N GLY A 37 -12.14 -1.47 7.64
CA GLY A 37 -13.44 -1.76 8.26
C GLY A 37 -13.71 -0.91 9.52
N ALA A 38 -12.68 -0.58 10.30
CA ALA A 38 -12.82 0.31 11.45
C ALA A 38 -13.15 1.76 11.05
N LEU A 39 -12.61 2.24 9.91
CA LEU A 39 -12.88 3.58 9.39
C LEU A 39 -14.18 3.66 8.59
N VAL A 40 -14.48 2.62 7.82
CA VAL A 40 -15.66 2.51 6.96
C VAL A 40 -16.29 1.14 7.21
N PRO A 41 -17.28 1.03 8.11
CA PRO A 41 -17.88 -0.24 8.51
C PRO A 41 -18.42 -1.09 7.35
N ALA A 42 -18.89 -0.45 6.28
CA ALA A 42 -19.35 -1.16 5.07
C ALA A 42 -18.24 -1.95 4.34
N LEU A 43 -16.97 -1.68 4.64
CA LEU A 43 -15.83 -2.46 4.12
C LEU A 43 -15.49 -3.66 5.01
N ALA A 44 -16.09 -3.80 6.20
CA ALA A 44 -15.88 -4.94 7.05
C ALA A 44 -16.43 -6.22 6.37
N GLY A 45 -15.53 -7.17 6.09
CA GLY A 45 -15.88 -8.41 5.39
C GLY A 45 -16.03 -8.26 3.86
N ALA A 46 -15.70 -7.11 3.28
CA ALA A 46 -15.64 -6.97 1.83
C ALA A 46 -14.60 -7.93 1.24
N ALA A 47 -14.91 -8.51 0.07
CA ALA A 47 -14.01 -9.42 -0.61
C ALA A 47 -12.74 -8.70 -1.10
N VAL A 48 -11.58 -9.29 -0.82
CA VAL A 48 -10.30 -8.83 -1.38
C VAL A 48 -10.17 -9.45 -2.76
N THR A 49 -10.24 -8.62 -3.81
CA THR A 49 -10.13 -9.08 -5.21
C THR A 49 -8.69 -9.20 -5.68
N ASP A 50 -7.82 -8.33 -5.17
CA ASP A 50 -6.42 -8.21 -5.61
C ASP A 50 -5.52 -7.80 -4.43
N VAL A 51 -4.30 -8.33 -4.42
CA VAL A 51 -3.23 -7.92 -3.51
C VAL A 51 -1.97 -7.70 -4.33
N TRP A 52 -1.33 -6.56 -4.13
CA TRP A 52 -0.05 -6.27 -4.76
C TRP A 52 0.86 -5.51 -3.80
N THR A 53 2.14 -5.51 -4.12
CA THR A 53 3.15 -4.73 -3.42
C THR A 53 3.91 -3.88 -4.44
N GLY A 54 4.77 -2.99 -3.93
CA GLY A 54 5.68 -2.23 -4.78
C GLY A 54 6.80 -1.63 -3.94
N VAL A 55 8.02 -1.72 -4.45
CA VAL A 55 9.18 -1.05 -3.87
C VAL A 55 9.12 0.43 -4.24
N ARG A 56 9.15 1.31 -3.24
CA ARG A 56 9.18 2.76 -3.47
C ARG A 56 10.64 3.17 -3.69
N PRO A 57 11.02 3.68 -4.87
CA PRO A 57 12.37 4.20 -5.06
C PRO A 57 12.57 5.41 -4.14
N GLY A 58 13.59 5.32 -3.29
CA GLY A 58 13.98 6.37 -2.38
C GLY A 58 15.46 6.69 -2.54
N THR A 59 15.84 7.90 -2.22
CA THR A 59 17.23 8.35 -2.14
C THR A 59 17.70 8.36 -0.68
N PHE A 60 19.00 8.56 -0.48
CA PHE A 60 19.57 8.69 0.86
C PHE A 60 18.94 9.83 1.69
N ASP A 61 18.58 10.94 1.04
CA ASP A 61 17.96 12.12 1.68
C ASP A 61 16.42 12.13 1.58
N GLY A 62 15.83 11.16 0.89
CA GLY A 62 14.38 11.08 0.66
C GLY A 62 13.82 12.09 -0.35
N LEU A 63 14.67 12.86 -1.04
CA LEU A 63 14.28 13.83 -2.06
C LEU A 63 14.38 13.24 -3.48
N PRO A 64 13.59 13.73 -4.46
CA PRO A 64 13.75 13.29 -5.85
C PRO A 64 15.14 13.63 -6.43
N LEU A 65 15.70 12.74 -7.25
CA LEU A 65 16.86 13.05 -8.09
C LEU A 65 16.38 13.64 -9.42
N ILE A 66 16.72 14.89 -9.70
CA ILE A 66 16.32 15.61 -10.91
C ILE A 66 17.52 16.38 -11.45
N GLY A 67 17.85 16.21 -12.73
CA GLY A 67 18.96 16.89 -13.39
C GLY A 67 19.87 15.92 -14.15
N PRO A 68 20.90 16.44 -14.84
CA PRO A 68 21.92 15.61 -15.48
C PRO A 68 22.67 14.77 -14.44
N SER A 69 23.11 13.57 -14.83
CA SER A 69 24.06 12.79 -14.01
C SER A 69 25.45 13.44 -14.05
N ALA A 70 26.21 13.25 -12.98
CA ALA A 70 27.65 13.55 -12.96
C ALA A 70 28.43 12.58 -13.86
#